data_AF-A0A937N9L4-F1
#
_entry.id   AF-A0A937N9L4-F1
#
_cell.length_a   1.000
_cell.length_b   1.000
_cell.length_c   1.000
_cell.angle_alpha   90.00
_cell.angle_beta   90.00
_cell.angle_gamma   90.00
#
_symmetry.space_group_name_H-M   'P 1'
#
loop_
_entity.id
_entity.type
_entity.pdbx_description
1 polymer ?
#
loop_
_entity_poly.entity_id
_entity_poly.type
_entity_poly.pdbx_seq_one_letter_code
_entity_poly.pdbx_strand_id
1 'polypeptide(L)' 'MRYLSLLTLTCACFSAAAAPSRADSYSPRVGQPHADFTLPNVADREPVSLSQFRGRKVLLVHYASW' A
#
# COMPACT_ATOMS: atom_id res chain seq x y z
N MET A 1 -25.46 -37.86 9.13
CA MET A 1 -25.66 -36.43 9.52
C MET A 1 -24.37 -35.75 10.01
N ARG A 2 -23.49 -36.42 10.76
CA ARG A 2 -22.22 -35.85 11.30
C ARG A 2 -21.20 -35.37 10.25
N TYR A 3 -21.14 -36.02 9.08
CA TYR A 3 -20.23 -35.67 7.99
C TYR A 3 -20.68 -34.45 7.16
N LEU A 4 -21.99 -34.16 7.13
CA LEU A 4 -22.54 -33.01 6.42
C LEU A 4 -22.16 -31.69 7.13
N SER A 5 -22.16 -31.70 8.47
CA SER A 5 -21.74 -30.57 9.31
C SER A 5 -20.24 -30.23 9.17
N LEU A 6 -19.39 -31.24 8.95
CA LEU A 6 -17.96 -31.08 8.69
C LEU A 6 -17.67 -30.48 7.30
N LEU A 7 -18.48 -30.84 6.31
CA LEU A 7 -18.39 -30.31 4.94
C LEU A 7 -18.84 -28.84 4.86
N THR A 8 -19.86 -28.45 5.63
CA THR A 8 -20.27 -27.04 5.72
C THR A 8 -19.24 -26.17 6.45
N LEU A 9 -18.53 -26.72 7.45
CA LEU A 9 -17.52 -25.96 8.20
C LEU A 9 -16.27 -25.66 7.35
N THR A 10 -15.87 -26.60 6.49
CA THR A 10 -14.70 -26.44 5.61
C THR A 10 -14.94 -25.48 4.45
N CYS A 11 -16.17 -25.42 3.91
CA CYS A 11 -16.53 -24.45 2.88
C CYS A 11 -16.55 -23.00 3.43
N ALA A 12 -16.90 -22.81 4.72
CA ALA A 12 -16.89 -21.49 5.36
C ALA A 12 -15.47 -20.92 5.58
N CYS A 13 -14.45 -21.77 5.73
CA CYS A 13 -13.06 -21.32 5.91
C CYS A 13 -12.38 -20.88 4.59
N PHE A 14 -12.86 -21.32 3.43
CA PHE A 14 -12.28 -20.92 2.14
C PHE A 14 -12.75 -19.55 1.64
N SER A 15 -13.77 -18.96 2.26
CA SER A 15 -14.35 -17.67 1.86
C SER A 15 -13.85 -16.48 2.70
N ALA A 16 -12.97 -16.72 3.68
CA ALA A 16 -12.23 -15.68 4.39
C ALA A 16 -10.83 -15.54 3.77
N ALA A 17 -10.38 -14.43 3.21
CA ALA A 17 -10.98 -13.14 3.01
C ALA A 17 -10.12 -12.44 1.93
N ALA A 18 -10.63 -12.26 0.72
CA ALA A 18 -10.12 -11.24 -0.18
C ALA A 18 -10.73 -9.91 0.28
N ALA A 19 -10.24 -9.37 1.40
CA ALA A 19 -10.68 -8.04 1.84
C ALA A 19 -10.24 -7.03 0.76
N PRO A 20 -11.15 -6.18 0.26
CA PRO A 20 -10.76 -5.14 -0.68
C PRO A 20 -9.77 -4.21 0.02
N SER A 21 -8.53 -4.16 -0.46
CA SER A 21 -7.57 -3.15 -0.04
C SER A 21 -7.94 -1.84 -0.73
N ARG A 22 -8.54 -0.92 0.03
CA ARG A 22 -8.83 0.43 -0.45
C ARG A 22 -7.75 1.34 0.09
N ALA A 23 -6.85 1.78 -0.78
CA ALA A 23 -5.96 2.89 -0.44
C ALA A 23 -6.78 4.18 -0.35
N ASP A 24 -6.40 5.07 0.56
CA ASP A 24 -6.92 6.43 0.56
C ASP A 24 -6.60 7.11 -0.78
N SER A 25 -7.46 8.06 -1.19
CA SER A 25 -7.27 8.76 -2.45
C SER A 25 -6.03 9.66 -2.40
N TYR A 26 -5.05 9.39 -3.26
CA TYR A 26 -3.89 10.25 -3.47
C TYR A 26 -4.12 11.17 -4.68
N SER A 27 -4.34 12.46 -4.42
CA SER A 27 -4.72 13.47 -5.43
C SER A 27 -3.90 14.77 -5.28
N PRO A 28 -2.59 14.77 -5.58
CA PRO A 28 -1.76 15.98 -5.53
C PRO A 28 -2.25 17.01 -6.55
N ARG A 29 -2.22 18.30 -6.18
CA ARG A 29 -2.66 19.40 -7.06
C ARG A 29 -1.47 20.18 -7.59
N VAL A 30 -1.51 20.51 -8.88
CA VAL A 30 -0.50 21.36 -9.52
C VAL A 30 -0.46 22.74 -8.84
N GLY A 31 0.75 23.26 -8.62
CA GLY A 31 0.97 24.54 -7.94
C GLY A 31 0.89 24.49 -6.42
N GLN A 32 0.45 23.38 -5.82
CA GLN A 32 0.49 23.18 -4.38
C GLN A 32 1.77 22.44 -3.97
N PRO A 33 2.42 22.81 -2.86
CA PRO A 33 3.50 22.02 -2.30
C PRO A 33 3.04 20.59 -2.03
N HIS A 34 3.81 19.61 -2.49
CA HIS A 34 3.58 18.22 -2.14
C HIS A 34 3.79 18.03 -0.62
N ALA A 35 2.98 17.18 0.01
CA ALA A 35 3.15 16.81 1.41
C ALA A 35 4.51 16.14 1.63
N ASP A 36 5.19 16.46 2.74
CA ASP A 36 6.43 15.75 3.06
C ASP A 36 6.11 14.32 3.51
N PHE A 37 7.01 13.41 3.21
CA PHE A 37 6.92 12.01 3.62
C PHE A 37 8.32 11.42 3.74
N THR A 38 8.42 10.33 4.49
CA THR A 38 9.66 9.57 4.69
C THR A 38 9.43 8.13 4.27
N LEU A 39 10.32 7.60 3.43
CA LEU A 39 10.31 6.21 2.98
C LEU A 39 11.67 5.57 3.26
N PRO A 40 11.74 4.23 3.42
CA PRO A 40 13.00 3.54 3.45
C PRO A 40 13.67 3.60 2.07
N ASN A 41 14.96 3.89 2.05
CA ASN A 41 15.78 3.73 0.86
C ASN A 41 15.89 2.24 0.48
N VAL A 42 15.92 1.95 -0.82
CA VAL A 42 16.01 0.58 -1.34
C VAL A 42 17.38 -0.05 -1.05
N ALA A 43 18.46 0.74 -1.03
CA ALA A 43 19.83 0.22 -0.92
C ALA A 43 20.20 -0.21 0.51
N ASP A 44 19.94 0.65 1.49
CA ASP A 44 20.41 0.52 2.87
C ASP A 44 19.26 0.54 3.91
N ARG A 45 18.01 0.76 3.47
CA ARG A 45 16.83 0.95 4.33
C ARG A 45 16.86 2.18 5.23
N GLU A 46 17.83 3.08 5.02
CA GLU A 46 17.89 4.31 5.78
C GLU A 46 16.70 5.22 5.43
N PRO A 47 16.18 6.01 6.39
CA PRO A 47 15.07 6.91 6.15
C PRO A 47 15.44 8.04 5.17
N VAL A 48 14.66 8.17 4.10
CA VAL A 48 14.79 9.25 3.11
C VAL A 48 13.50 10.05 3.06
N SER A 49 13.61 11.36 3.32
CA SER A 49 12.47 12.28 3.28
C SER A 49 12.45 13.10 2.00
N LEU A 50 11.25 13.44 1.50
CA LEU A 50 11.10 14.32 0.33
C LEU A 50 11.77 15.68 0.55
N SER A 51 11.70 16.23 1.76
CA SER A 51 12.38 17.47 2.16
C SER A 51 13.90 17.47 1.98
N GLN A 52 14.56 16.31 1.96
CA GLN A 52 15.98 16.22 1.65
C GLN A 52 16.30 16.63 0.20
N PHE A 53 15.30 16.63 -0.69
CA PHE A 53 15.43 16.98 -2.11
C PHE A 53 15.03 18.42 -2.46
N ARG A 54 14.87 19.31 -1.47
CA ARG A 54 14.58 20.73 -1.74
C ARG A 54 15.61 21.37 -2.68
N GLY A 55 15.13 22.25 -3.55
CA GLY A 55 15.97 22.88 -4.59
C GLY A 55 16.26 22.01 -5.82
N ARG A 56 15.77 20.75 -5.85
CA ARG A 56 15.94 19.83 -6.98
C ARG A 56 14.60 19.53 -7.65
N LYS A 57 14.63 19.28 -8.97
CA LYS A 57 13.49 18.71 -9.70
C LYS A 57 13.43 17.22 -9.37
N VAL A 58 12.28 16.75 -8.88
CA VAL A 58 12.07 15.38 -8.40
C VAL A 58 10.88 14.77 -9.13
N LEU A 59 11.00 13.51 -9.54
CA LEU A 59 9.90 12.70 -10.05
C LEU A 59 9.54 11.65 -9.01
N LEU A 60 8.29 11.66 -8.53
CA LEU A 60 7.75 10.63 -7.67
C LEU A 60 6.92 9.67 -8.53
N VAL A 61 7.38 8.43 -8.67
CA VAL A 61 6.72 7.41 -9.48
C VAL A 61 6.26 6.27 -8.58
N HIS A 62 4.96 6.01 -8.56
CA HIS A 62 4.38 4.90 -7.81
C HIS A 62 4.32 3.66 -8.71
N TYR A 63 5.01 2.60 -8.30
CA TYR A 63 4.98 1.31 -9.00
C TYR A 63 4.21 0.30 -8.16
N ALA A 64 3.29 -0.43 -8.78
CA ALA A 64 2.76 -1.66 -8.20
C ALA A 64 3.67 -2.81 -8.64
N SER A 65 4.36 -3.44 -7.69
CA SER A 65 5.13 -4.67 -7.93
C SER A 65 4.44 -5.82 -7.21
N TRP A 66 4.12 -6.89 -7.95
CA TRP A 66 3.55 -8.13 -7.45
C TRP A 66 4.61 -9.22 -7.37
#